data_AF-A0A7X4ASX5-F1
#
_entry.id   AF-A0A7X4ASX5-F1
#
_cell.length_a   1.000
_cell.length_b   1.000
_cell.length_c   1.000
_cell.angle_alpha   90.00
_cell.angle_beta   90.00
_cell.angle_gamma   90.00
#
_symmetry.space_group_name_H-M   'P 1'
#
loop_
_entity.id
_entity.type
_entity.pdbx_description
1 polymer ?
#
loop_
_entity_poly.entity_id
_entity_poly.type
_entity_poly.pdbx_seq_one_letter_code
_entity_poly.pdbx_strand_id
1 'polypeptide(L)'
;MPRTTKTITFSLPPEMAERLDQAMQGQGRSRSEFLREAVVRYIEECEWRQLLRYGEDRARDRGIGPEDVADLVEEYRAEAGRSQA
;
A
#
# COMPACT_ATOMS: atom_id res chain seq x y z
N MET A 1 -19.71 -21.93 11.59
CA MET A 1 -18.46 -21.34 11.06
C MET A 1 -17.87 -20.44 12.13
N PRO A 2 -16.57 -20.52 12.45
CA PRO A 2 -15.94 -19.59 13.40
C PRO A 2 -16.02 -18.15 12.85
N ARG A 3 -16.13 -17.17 13.76
CA ARG A 3 -16.16 -15.75 13.38
C ARG A 3 -14.80 -15.35 12.79
N THR A 4 -14.79 -14.76 11.60
CA THR A 4 -13.56 -14.34 10.88
C THR A 4 -13.01 -12.98 11.35
N THR A 5 -13.56 -12.39 12.41
CA THR A 5 -13.21 -11.03 12.86
C THR A 5 -12.85 -10.99 14.34
N LYS A 6 -11.82 -10.19 14.67
CA LYS A 6 -11.41 -9.87 16.05
C LYS A 6 -11.81 -8.43 16.38
N THR A 7 -12.48 -8.23 17.51
CA THR A 7 -12.84 -6.89 18.00
C THR A 7 -11.62 -6.22 18.62
N ILE A 8 -11.42 -4.94 18.32
CA ILE A 8 -10.38 -4.09 18.89
C ILE A 8 -11.08 -2.85 19.46
N THR A 9 -10.74 -2.50 20.70
CA THR A 9 -11.24 -1.29 21.38
C THR A 9 -10.06 -0.36 21.63
N PHE A 10 -10.22 0.91 21.29
CA PHE A 10 -9.21 1.94 21.50
C PHE A 10 -9.88 3.30 21.74
N SER A 11 -9.19 4.18 22.43
CA SER A 11 -9.65 5.55 22.70
C SER A 11 -9.10 6.51 21.68
N LEU A 12 -9.88 7.53 21.31
CA LEU A 12 -9.45 8.63 20.48
C LEU A 12 -9.47 9.95 21.26
N PRO A 13 -8.53 10.87 20.99
CA PRO A 13 -8.67 12.25 21.44
C PRO A 13 -10.04 12.80 21.01
N PRO A 14 -10.74 13.58 21.88
CA PRO A 14 -12.09 14.09 21.57
C PRO A 14 -12.17 14.83 20.23
N GLU A 15 -11.20 15.71 19.98
CA GLU A 15 -11.07 16.45 18.71
C GLU A 15 -10.97 15.54 17.48
N MET A 16 -10.34 14.37 17.62
CA MET A 16 -10.19 13.42 16.52
C MET A 16 -11.45 12.59 16.31
N ALA A 17 -12.20 12.29 17.39
CA ALA A 17 -13.51 11.66 17.28
C ALA A 17 -14.51 12.59 16.54
N GLU A 18 -14.48 13.89 16.82
CA GLU A 18 -15.30 14.87 16.09
C GLU A 18 -14.92 14.94 14.61
N ARG A 19 -13.62 14.98 14.30
CA ARG A 19 -13.13 14.95 12.91
C ARG A 19 -13.50 13.67 12.18
N LEU A 20 -13.49 12.52 12.87
CA LEU A 20 -13.97 11.24 12.32
C LEU A 20 -15.44 11.35 11.94
N ASP A 21 -16.28 11.85 12.83
CA ASP A 21 -17.71 12.00 12.59
C ASP A 21 -17.98 12.96 11.43
N GLN A 22 -17.27 14.09 11.37
CA GLN A 22 -17.33 15.02 10.23
C GLN A 22 -16.91 14.36 8.92
N ALA A 23 -15.78 13.63 8.92
CA ALA A 23 -15.30 12.96 7.72
C ALA A 23 -16.32 11.95 7.18
N MET A 24 -17.08 11.29 8.06
CA MET A 24 -18.09 10.32 7.67
C MET A 24 -19.44 10.92 7.23
N GLN A 25 -19.69 12.20 7.47
CA GLN A 25 -20.98 12.82 7.12
C GLN A 25 -21.27 12.68 5.62
N GLY A 26 -22.49 12.24 5.30
CA GLY A 26 -22.95 12.07 3.91
C GLY A 26 -22.41 10.82 3.19
N GLN A 27 -21.57 9.99 3.81
CA GLN A 27 -21.00 8.81 3.15
C GLN A 27 -21.89 7.56 3.20
N GLY A 28 -22.90 7.51 4.06
CA GLY A 28 -23.80 6.35 4.19
C GLY A 28 -23.15 5.07 4.74
N ARG A 29 -21.94 5.16 5.32
CA ARG A 29 -21.14 4.03 5.82
C ARG A 29 -21.12 3.99 7.35
N SER A 30 -20.85 2.81 7.92
CA SER A 30 -20.70 2.66 9.39
C SER A 30 -19.32 3.09 9.89
N ARG A 31 -19.21 3.45 11.18
CA ARG A 31 -17.91 3.83 11.80
C ARG A 31 -16.88 2.70 11.69
N SER A 32 -17.33 1.47 11.91
CA SER A 32 -16.47 0.28 11.83
C SER A 32 -16.00 -0.02 10.42
N GLU A 33 -16.77 0.33 9.40
CA GLU A 33 -16.39 0.19 8.00
C GLU A 33 -15.36 1.25 7.61
N PHE A 34 -15.62 2.52 7.92
CA PHE A 34 -14.70 3.62 7.66
C PHE A 34 -13.33 3.38 8.31
N LEU A 35 -13.31 3.01 9.60
CA LEU A 35 -12.07 2.75 10.34
C LEU A 35 -11.33 1.52 9.81
N ARG A 36 -12.05 0.49 9.37
CA ARG A 36 -11.41 -0.70 8.77
C ARG A 36 -10.73 -0.33 7.45
N GLU A 37 -11.39 0.43 6.59
CA GLU A 37 -10.80 0.91 5.34
C GLU A 37 -9.56 1.76 5.61
N ALA A 38 -9.64 2.70 6.56
CA ALA A 38 -8.50 3.53 6.94
C ALA A 38 -7.29 2.70 7.41
N VAL A 39 -7.53 1.66 8.21
CA VAL A 39 -6.47 0.74 8.67
C VAL A 39 -5.86 -0.04 7.49
N VAL A 40 -6.68 -0.58 6.59
CA VAL A 40 -6.20 -1.30 5.41
C VAL A 40 -5.33 -0.39 4.54
N ARG A 41 -5.81 0.82 4.22
CA ARG A 41 -5.06 1.80 3.44
C ARG A 41 -3.72 2.17 4.07
N TYR A 42 -3.70 2.36 5.38
CA TYR A 42 -2.46 2.69 6.09
C TYR A 42 -1.45 1.54 6.06
N ILE A 43 -1.90 0.29 6.16
CA ILE A 43 -1.03 -0.89 6.06
C ILE A 43 -0.47 -1.00 4.64
N GLU A 44 -1.32 -0.91 3.61
CA GLU A 44 -0.90 -0.94 2.20
C GLU A 44 0.15 0.14 1.90
N GLU A 45 -0.07 1.37 2.40
CA GLU A 45 0.87 2.47 2.23
C GLU A 45 2.21 2.20 2.93
N CYS A 46 2.17 1.61 4.14
CA CYS A 46 3.37 1.20 4.85
C CYS A 46 4.16 0.14 4.08
N GLU A 47 3.49 -0.88 3.55
CA GLU A 47 4.10 -1.93 2.74
C GLU A 47 4.69 -1.36 1.44
N TRP A 48 3.95 -0.48 0.76
CA TRP A 48 4.42 0.18 -0.45
C TRP A 48 5.68 1.00 -0.21
N ARG A 49 5.73 1.80 0.87
CA ARG A 49 6.94 2.55 1.25
C ARG A 49 8.14 1.65 1.53
N GLN A 50 7.91 0.47 2.12
CA GLN A 50 8.98 -0.50 2.34
C GLN A 50 9.51 -1.07 1.03
N LEU A 51 8.61 -1.41 0.10
CA LEU A 51 8.98 -1.91 -1.22
C LEU A 51 9.76 -0.87 -2.02
N LEU A 52 9.30 0.39 -2.02
CA LEU A 52 10.00 1.49 -2.69
C LEU A 52 11.41 1.67 -2.14
N ARG A 53 11.56 1.73 -0.81
CA ARG A 53 12.89 1.85 -0.18
C ARG A 53 13.80 0.69 -0.56
N TYR A 54 13.29 -0.54 -0.53
CA TYR A 54 14.06 -1.70 -0.99
C TYR A 54 14.50 -1.54 -2.46
N GLY A 55 13.60 -1.10 -3.34
CA GLY A 55 13.92 -0.84 -4.75
C GLY A 55 14.98 0.25 -4.93
N GLU A 56 14.85 1.37 -4.22
CA GLU A 56 15.80 2.48 -4.24
C GLU A 56 17.20 2.05 -3.81
N ASP A 57 17.30 1.29 -2.72
CA ASP A 57 18.59 0.79 -2.21
C ASP A 57 19.24 -0.14 -3.25
N ARG A 58 18.45 -1.05 -3.87
CA ARG A 58 18.97 -1.98 -4.88
C ARG A 58 19.35 -1.30 -6.19
N ALA A 59 18.60 -0.29 -6.60
CA ALA A 59 18.91 0.52 -7.78
C ALA A 59 20.21 1.30 -7.55
N ARG A 60 20.36 1.92 -6.37
CA ARG A 60 21.58 2.63 -5.97
C ARG A 60 22.80 1.72 -5.96
N ASP A 61 22.71 0.54 -5.35
CA ASP A 61 23.81 -0.44 -5.29
C ASP A 61 24.27 -0.89 -6.69
N ARG A 62 23.38 -0.85 -7.67
CA ARG A 62 23.64 -1.27 -9.06
C ARG A 62 23.88 -0.10 -10.01
N GLY A 63 23.80 1.14 -9.53
CA GLY A 63 23.90 2.34 -10.36
C GLY A 63 22.78 2.47 -11.41
N ILE A 64 21.60 1.90 -11.16
CA ILE A 64 20.46 1.93 -12.08
C ILE A 64 19.63 3.19 -11.85
N GLY A 65 19.44 3.97 -12.90
CA GLY A 65 18.57 5.14 -12.94
C GLY A 65 17.26 4.89 -13.72
N PRO A 66 16.30 5.84 -13.67
CA PRO A 66 15.09 5.78 -14.49
C PRO A 66 15.35 5.69 -15.99
N GLU A 67 16.45 6.28 -16.47
CA GLU A 67 16.88 6.24 -17.87
C GLU A 67 17.20 4.83 -18.37
N ASP A 68 17.68 3.95 -17.49
CA ASP A 68 18.07 2.58 -17.83
C ASP A 68 16.87 1.63 -17.96
N VAL A 69 15.69 2.05 -17.50
CA VAL A 69 14.50 1.17 -17.42
C VAL A 69 14.08 0.65 -18.78
N ALA A 70 14.13 1.49 -19.82
CA ALA A 70 13.72 1.09 -21.17
C ALA A 70 14.60 -0.05 -21.71
N ASP A 71 15.92 0.14 -21.60
CA ASP A 71 16.92 -0.82 -22.09
C ASP A 71 16.85 -2.13 -21.31
N LEU A 72 16.75 -2.07 -19.97
CA LEU A 72 16.60 -3.25 -19.11
C LEU A 72 15.32 -4.05 -19.43
N VAL A 73 14.22 -3.37 -19.74
CA VAL A 73 12.96 -4.02 -20.12
C VAL A 73 13.06 -4.66 -21.49
N GLU A 74 13.71 -4.02 -22.45
CA GLU A 74 13.94 -4.58 -23.79
C GLU A 74 14.84 -5.82 -23.71
N GLU A 75 15.95 -5.74 -22.98
CA GLU A 75 16.86 -6.85 -22.71
C GLU A 75 16.10 -8.05 -22.12
N TYR A 76 15.33 -7.82 -21.05
CA TYR A 76 14.55 -8.88 -20.39
C TYR A 76 13.51 -9.52 -21.32
N ARG A 77 12.77 -8.72 -22.10
CA ARG A 77 11.79 -9.25 -23.06
C ARG A 77 12.45 -10.08 -24.15
N ALA A 78 13.61 -9.65 -24.64
CA ALA A 78 14.36 -10.38 -25.64
C ALA A 78 14.87 -11.72 -25.06
N GLU A 79 15.32 -11.77 -23.81
CA GLU A 79 15.71 -13.00 -23.11
C GLU A 79 14.54 -13.95 -22.84
N ALA A 80 13.40 -13.42 -22.40
CA ALA A 80 12.20 -14.19 -22.13
C ALA A 80 11.63 -14.82 -23.42
N GLY A 81 11.69 -14.10 -24.54
CA GLY A 81 11.31 -14.63 -25.86
C GLY A 81 12.27 -15.72 -26.37
N ARG A 82 13.57 -15.59 -26.08
CA ARG A 82 14.58 -16.62 -26.40
C ARG A 82 14.45 -17.88 -25.57
N SER A 83 13.93 -17.79 -24.34
CA SER A 83 13.76 -18.94 -23.44
C SER A 83 12.48 -19.75 -23.73
N GLN A 84 11.59 -19.25 -24.60
CA GLN A 84 10.35 -19.91 -25.01
C GLN A 84 10.44 -20.53 -26.43
N ALA A 85 11.60 -20.43 -27.09
CA ALA A 85 11.89 -21.00 -28.41
C ALA A 85 12.83 -22.21 -28.27
#